data_AF-D8FXX5-F1
#
_entry.id   AF-D8FXX5-F1
#
_cell.length_a   1.000
_cell.length_b   1.000
_cell.length_c   1.000
_cell.angle_alpha   90.00
_cell.angle_beta   90.00
_cell.angle_gamma   90.00
#
_symmetry.space_group_name_H-M   'P 1'
#
loop_
_entity.id
_entity.type
_entity.pdbx_description
1 polymer ?
#
loop_
_entity_poly.entity_id
_entity_poly.type
_entity_poly.pdbx_seq_one_letter_code
_entity_poly.pdbx_strand_id
1 'polypeptide(L)'
;MAKLSKRKHFFSVSSAARVRLSILSIILAGFGVWGWNAISDPSSPEAAQAQVKLLQAIYEYGNYIEAAIWGLFAIGFSISAAKETGKMRIHRLIATFTFFLFGLSDIMEVQTGAWWHPWWLFLWKNFCVMSMIGLLVVHLRSRAK
;
A
#
# COMPACT_ATOMS: atom_id res chain seq x y z
N MET A 1 -40.51 -9.75 -25.62
CA MET A 1 -39.78 -9.72 -24.32
C MET A 1 -38.43 -10.40 -24.51
N ALA A 2 -37.32 -9.67 -24.43
CA ALA A 2 -36.00 -10.22 -24.11
C ALA A 2 -35.07 -9.07 -23.69
N LYS A 3 -34.99 -8.81 -22.39
CA LYS A 3 -34.00 -7.89 -21.79
C LYS A 3 -32.64 -8.62 -21.84
N LEU A 4 -31.81 -8.31 -22.84
CA LEU A 4 -30.42 -8.76 -22.86
C LEU A 4 -29.67 -8.14 -21.68
N SER A 5 -29.41 -8.98 -20.68
CA SER A 5 -28.61 -8.70 -19.50
C SER A 5 -27.19 -8.26 -19.91
N LYS A 6 -26.94 -6.95 -19.93
CA LYS A 6 -25.57 -6.41 -19.97
C LYS A 6 -24.92 -6.67 -18.61
N ARG A 7 -24.29 -7.84 -18.45
CA ARG A 7 -23.29 -8.09 -17.40
C ARG A 7 -22.17 -7.06 -17.57
N LYS A 8 -22.23 -5.96 -16.82
CA LYS A 8 -21.13 -4.99 -16.74
C LYS A 8 -19.95 -5.69 -16.07
N HIS A 9 -18.90 -5.95 -16.84
CA HIS A 9 -17.67 -6.57 -16.35
C HIS A 9 -16.94 -5.54 -15.47
N PHE A 10 -17.33 -5.48 -14.19
CA PHE A 10 -16.98 -4.47 -13.20
C PHE A 10 -15.47 -4.45 -12.83
N PHE A 11 -14.71 -5.45 -13.30
CA PHE A 11 -13.29 -5.67 -12.99
C PHE A 11 -12.53 -6.31 -14.17
N SER A 12 -12.58 -5.77 -15.39
CA SER A 12 -11.63 -6.26 -16.42
C SER A 12 -10.24 -5.67 -16.18
N VAL A 13 -9.51 -6.20 -15.19
CA VAL A 13 -8.06 -6.07 -15.17
C VAL A 13 -7.57 -6.69 -16.48
N SER A 14 -6.82 -5.94 -17.29
CA SER A 14 -6.36 -6.44 -18.57
C SER A 14 -5.61 -7.75 -18.38
N SER A 15 -5.71 -8.69 -19.33
CA SER A 15 -5.01 -9.98 -19.21
C SER A 15 -3.51 -9.78 -18.97
N ALA A 16 -2.91 -8.77 -19.60
CA ALA A 16 -1.52 -8.38 -19.36
C ALA A 16 -1.26 -7.83 -17.94
N ALA A 17 -2.20 -7.06 -17.35
CA ALA A 17 -2.08 -6.60 -15.98
C ALA A 17 -2.23 -7.75 -14.98
N ARG A 18 -3.14 -8.71 -15.24
CA ARG A 18 -3.29 -9.92 -14.42
C ARG A 18 -2.00 -10.74 -14.41
N VAL A 19 -1.43 -11.02 -15.58
CA VAL A 19 -0.17 -11.76 -15.70
C VAL A 19 0.97 -11.05 -14.97
N ARG A 20 1.14 -9.74 -15.15
CA ARG A 20 2.19 -8.96 -14.47
C ARG A 20 2.05 -8.97 -12.95
N LEU A 21 0.83 -8.78 -12.44
CA LEU A 21 0.56 -8.83 -11.01
C LEU A 21 0.81 -10.23 -10.45
N SER A 22 0.39 -11.29 -11.15
CA SER A 22 0.64 -12.67 -10.74
C SER A 22 2.13 -12.99 -10.68
N ILE A 23 2.92 -12.59 -11.67
CA ILE A 23 4.38 -12.77 -11.67
C ILE A 23 5.01 -12.03 -10.50
N LEU A 24 4.63 -10.77 -10.28
CA LEU A 24 5.12 -9.99 -9.14
C LEU A 24 4.80 -10.66 -7.81
N SER A 25 3.57 -11.14 -7.62
CA SER A 25 3.17 -11.85 -6.39
C SER A 25 3.96 -13.14 -6.18
N ILE A 26 4.20 -13.92 -7.24
CA ILE A 26 5.01 -15.15 -7.16
C ILE A 26 6.46 -14.82 -6.78
N ILE A 27 7.04 -13.79 -7.40
CA ILE A 27 8.42 -13.35 -7.08
C ILE A 27 8.50 -12.91 -5.62
N LEU A 28 7.59 -12.06 -5.15
CA LEU A 28 7.58 -11.58 -3.76
C LEU A 28 7.40 -12.74 -2.77
N ALA A 29 6.49 -13.68 -3.04
CA ALA A 29 6.30 -14.85 -2.20
C ALA A 29 7.56 -15.74 -2.18
N GLY A 30 8.18 -15.96 -3.35
CA GLY A 30 9.42 -16.71 -3.48
C GLY A 30 10.57 -16.08 -2.70
N PHE A 31 10.75 -14.76 -2.81
CA PHE A 31 11.74 -14.02 -2.02
C PHE A 31 11.44 -14.09 -0.52
N GLY A 32 10.18 -13.99 -0.12
CA GLY A 32 9.78 -14.12 1.28
C GLY A 32 10.09 -15.50 1.87
N VAL A 33 9.73 -16.57 1.15
CA VAL A 33 10.04 -17.95 1.56
C VAL A 33 11.54 -18.19 1.58
N TRP A 34 12.26 -17.74 0.56
CA TRP A 34 13.72 -17.88 0.52
C TRP A 34 14.39 -17.14 1.68
N GLY A 35 14.01 -15.89 1.92
CA GLY A 35 14.54 -15.08 3.02
C GLY A 35 14.23 -15.69 4.39
N TRP A 36 13.03 -16.25 4.57
CA TRP A 36 12.67 -16.97 5.79
C TRP A 36 13.61 -18.16 6.04
N ASN A 37 13.80 -19.02 5.03
CA ASN A 37 14.69 -20.19 5.16
C ASN A 37 16.16 -19.79 5.36
N ALA A 38 16.59 -18.65 4.82
CA ALA A 38 17.96 -18.16 4.98
C ALA A 38 18.24 -17.59 6.38
N ILE A 39 17.20 -17.14 7.11
CA ILE A 39 17.33 -16.39 8.37
C ILE A 39 16.83 -17.22 9.58
N SER A 40 16.03 -18.26 9.39
CA SER A 40 15.35 -18.97 10.49
C SER A 40 16.26 -19.69 11.49
N ASP A 41 17.44 -20.16 11.06
CA ASP A 41 18.34 -20.97 11.90
C ASP A 41 19.72 -20.30 12.07
N PRO A 42 19.92 -19.48 13.13
CA PRO A 42 21.24 -18.95 13.45
C PRO A 42 22.19 -20.06 13.93
N SER A 43 23.37 -20.14 13.32
CA SER A 43 24.40 -21.12 13.67
C SER A 43 25.15 -20.83 14.97
N SER A 44 25.06 -19.60 15.50
CA SER A 44 25.68 -19.19 16.77
C SER A 44 24.94 -18.01 17.42
N PRO A 45 25.16 -17.71 18.71
CA PRO A 45 24.59 -16.54 19.38
C PRO A 45 24.97 -15.20 18.71
N GLU A 46 26.19 -15.08 18.21
CA GLU A 46 26.66 -13.90 17.47
C GLU A 46 25.91 -13.74 16.14
N ALA A 47 25.65 -14.84 15.44
CA ALA A 47 24.86 -14.85 14.21
C ALA A 47 23.40 -14.43 14.49
N ALA A 48 22.80 -14.90 15.60
CA ALA A 48 21.45 -14.49 16.00
C ALA A 48 21.36 -12.98 16.26
N GLN A 49 22.36 -12.39 16.92
CA GLN A 49 22.40 -10.93 17.14
C GLN A 49 22.54 -10.15 15.83
N ALA A 50 23.37 -10.63 14.90
CA ALA A 50 23.51 -10.01 13.58
C ALA A 50 22.21 -10.07 12.78
N GLN A 51 21.48 -11.19 12.85
CA GLN A 51 20.17 -11.34 12.22
C GLN A 51 19.14 -10.37 12.80
N VAL A 52 19.05 -10.23 14.13
CA VAL A 52 18.14 -9.28 14.78
C VAL A 52 18.42 -7.85 14.31
N LYS A 53 19.70 -7.44 14.27
CA LYS A 53 20.10 -6.11 13.78
C LYS A 53 19.74 -5.90 12.31
N LEU A 54 19.93 -6.91 11.46
CA LEU A 54 19.56 -6.84 10.06
C LEU A 54 18.03 -6.70 9.90
N LEU A 55 17.25 -7.49 10.64
CA LEU A 55 15.80 -7.44 10.59
C LEU A 55 15.26 -6.09 11.05
N GLN A 56 15.84 -5.55 12.13
CA GLN A 56 15.52 -4.21 12.61
C GLN A 56 15.88 -3.15 11.56
N ALA A 57 17.05 -3.23 10.94
CA ALA A 57 17.43 -2.29 9.87
C ALA A 57 16.47 -2.36 8.68
N ILE A 58 16.08 -3.57 8.24
CA ILE A 58 15.10 -3.76 7.17
C ILE A 58 13.75 -3.14 7.55
N TYR A 59 13.30 -3.35 8.79
CA TYR A 59 12.05 -2.79 9.30
C TYR A 59 12.09 -1.25 9.32
N GLU A 60 13.13 -0.65 9.88
CA GLU A 60 13.25 0.81 10.02
C GLU A 60 13.40 1.49 8.65
N TYR A 61 14.39 1.07 7.85
CA TYR A 61 14.62 1.67 6.54
C TYR A 61 13.48 1.38 5.57
N GLY A 62 12.89 0.19 5.63
CA GLY A 62 11.72 -0.17 4.84
C GLY A 62 10.56 0.80 5.07
N ASN A 63 10.17 1.00 6.33
CA ASN A 63 9.09 1.92 6.69
C ASN A 63 9.39 3.39 6.30
N TYR A 64 10.63 3.86 6.44
CA TYR A 64 10.99 5.20 5.99
C TYR A 64 10.92 5.37 4.46
N ILE A 65 11.32 4.35 3.71
CA ILE A 65 11.19 4.33 2.25
C ILE A 65 9.71 4.33 1.85
N GLU A 66 8.88 3.52 2.52
CA GLU A 66 7.43 3.51 2.30
C GLU A 66 6.82 4.88 2.59
N ALA A 67 7.13 5.49 3.73
CA ALA A 67 6.69 6.84 4.08
C ALA A 67 7.02 7.87 3.00
N ALA A 68 8.24 7.81 2.43
CA ALA A 68 8.66 8.68 1.34
C ALA A 68 7.84 8.42 0.05
N ILE A 69 7.63 7.16 -0.32
CA ILE A 69 6.82 6.78 -1.49
C ILE A 69 5.38 7.29 -1.35
N TRP A 70 4.76 7.11 -0.18
CA TRP A 70 3.41 7.63 0.08
C TRP A 70 3.36 9.15 0.07
N GLY A 71 4.39 9.82 0.61
CA GLY A 71 4.55 11.26 0.50
C GLY A 71 4.62 11.76 -0.94
N LEU A 72 5.35 11.07 -1.82
CA LEU A 72 5.40 11.38 -3.24
C LEU A 72 4.03 11.25 -3.93
N PHE A 73 3.26 10.22 -3.59
CA PHE A 73 1.87 10.12 -4.08
C PHE A 73 1.00 11.27 -3.58
N ALA A 74 1.12 11.65 -2.31
CA ALA A 74 0.37 12.76 -1.74
C ALA A 74 0.69 14.08 -2.47
N ILE A 75 1.97 14.35 -2.75
CA ILE A 75 2.42 15.50 -3.55
C ILE A 75 1.83 15.44 -4.96
N GLY A 76 1.93 14.29 -5.63
CA GLY A 76 1.36 14.09 -6.96
C GLY A 76 -0.14 14.39 -7.01
N PHE A 77 -0.91 13.86 -6.06
CA PHE A 77 -2.34 14.16 -5.95
C PHE A 77 -2.62 15.63 -5.60
N SER A 78 -1.75 16.28 -4.81
CA SER A 78 -1.91 17.69 -4.43
C SER A 78 -1.74 18.61 -5.64
N ILE A 79 -0.65 18.42 -6.40
CA ILE A 79 -0.40 19.13 -7.66
C ILE A 79 -1.54 18.87 -8.65
N SER A 80 -2.00 17.62 -8.72
CA SER A 80 -3.11 17.21 -9.56
C SER A 80 -4.43 17.86 -9.13
N ALA A 81 -4.68 18.07 -7.83
CA ALA A 81 -5.87 18.72 -7.32
C ALA A 81 -5.92 20.21 -7.68
N ALA A 82 -4.76 20.89 -7.74
CA ALA A 82 -4.68 22.30 -8.11
C ALA A 82 -5.16 22.58 -9.55
N LYS A 83 -5.13 21.57 -10.43
CA LYS A 83 -5.55 21.66 -11.83
C LYS A 83 -7.03 21.32 -12.07
N GLU A 84 -7.77 20.94 -11.04
CA GLU A 84 -9.15 20.45 -11.17
C GLU A 84 -10.14 21.32 -10.41
N THR A 85 -11.42 21.14 -10.74
CA THR A 85 -12.53 21.79 -10.03
C THR A 85 -13.60 20.77 -9.62
N GLY A 86 -14.52 21.19 -8.75
CA GLY A 86 -15.66 20.38 -8.32
C GLY A 86 -15.28 19.05 -7.65
N LYS A 87 -16.04 17.99 -7.95
CA LYS A 87 -15.91 16.68 -7.30
C LYS A 87 -14.55 16.01 -7.52
N MET A 88 -13.92 16.23 -8.67
CA MET A 88 -12.61 15.65 -8.97
C MET A 88 -11.52 16.24 -8.06
N ARG A 89 -11.56 17.57 -7.83
CA ARG A 89 -10.68 18.23 -6.87
C ARG A 89 -10.83 17.65 -5.47
N ILE A 90 -12.06 17.43 -5.00
CA ILE A 90 -12.34 16.85 -3.69
C ILE A 90 -11.72 15.45 -3.58
N HIS A 91 -11.94 14.56 -4.55
CA HIS A 91 -11.34 13.22 -4.52
C HIS A 91 -9.82 13.25 -4.51
N ARG A 92 -9.19 14.16 -5.28
CA ARG A 92 -7.73 14.32 -5.28
C ARG A 92 -7.21 14.84 -3.95
N LEU A 93 -7.90 15.78 -3.30
CA LEU A 93 -7.54 16.23 -1.96
C LEU A 93 -7.69 15.13 -0.91
N ILE A 94 -8.77 14.34 -0.96
CA ILE A 94 -8.94 13.17 -0.08
C ILE A 94 -7.79 12.19 -0.30
N ALA A 95 -7.39 11.93 -1.56
CA ALA A 95 -6.24 11.10 -1.86
C ALA A 95 -4.94 11.67 -1.27
N THR A 96 -4.68 12.97 -1.45
CA THR A 96 -3.53 13.67 -0.86
C THR A 96 -3.44 13.43 0.65
N PHE A 97 -4.51 13.73 1.39
CA PHE A 97 -4.53 13.53 2.83
C PHE A 97 -4.40 12.05 3.21
N THR A 98 -5.07 11.15 2.48
CA THR A 98 -5.02 9.72 2.76
C THR A 98 -3.62 9.15 2.63
N PHE A 99 -2.92 9.45 1.53
CA PHE A 99 -1.55 8.97 1.29
C PHE A 99 -0.55 9.65 2.22
N PHE A 100 -0.71 10.95 2.49
CA PHE A 100 0.14 11.66 3.44
C PHE A 100 0.04 11.06 4.85
N LEU A 101 -1.18 10.87 5.34
CA LEU A 101 -1.45 10.27 6.64
C LEU A 101 -0.98 8.82 6.71
N PHE A 102 -1.11 8.05 5.63
CA PHE A 102 -0.57 6.69 5.59
C PHE A 102 0.95 6.68 5.72
N GLY A 103 1.67 7.55 4.98
CA GLY A 103 3.12 7.68 5.13
C GLY A 103 3.56 8.14 6.52
N LEU A 104 2.79 9.03 7.17
CA LEU A 104 3.04 9.37 8.58
C LEU A 104 2.84 8.18 9.53
N SER A 105 1.88 7.29 9.23
CA SER A 105 1.67 6.09 10.03
C SER A 105 2.84 5.11 9.95
N ASP A 106 3.59 5.07 8.84
CA ASP A 106 4.80 4.25 8.70
C ASP A 106 5.97 4.84 9.52
N ILE A 107 6.08 6.16 9.61
CA ILE A 107 7.05 6.81 10.52
C ILE A 107 6.70 6.50 11.98
N MET A 108 5.41 6.58 12.33
CA MET A 108 4.95 6.23 13.68
C MET A 108 5.18 4.76 14.00
N GLU A 109 5.02 3.86 13.03
CA GLU A 109 5.32 2.43 13.17
C GLU A 109 6.79 2.19 13.56
N VAL A 110 7.74 2.94 13.00
CA VAL A 110 9.14 2.86 13.43
C VAL A 110 9.29 3.34 14.87
N GLN A 111 8.63 4.44 15.25
CA GLN A 111 8.73 5.01 16.60
C GLN A 111 8.08 4.13 17.67
N THR A 112 7.02 3.41 17.33
CA THR A 112 6.28 2.56 18.27
C THR A 112 6.77 1.11 18.26
N GLY A 113 7.57 0.73 17.26
CA GLY A 113 8.16 -0.61 17.11
C GLY A 113 7.18 -1.67 16.62
N ALA A 114 5.93 -1.32 16.33
CA ALA A 114 4.96 -2.24 15.74
C ALA A 114 3.84 -1.50 15.01
N TRP A 115 3.40 -2.07 13.88
CA TRP A 115 2.31 -1.55 13.05
C TRP A 115 0.92 -1.52 13.74
N TRP A 116 0.76 -2.28 14.83
CA TRP A 116 -0.51 -2.43 15.56
C TRP A 116 -0.46 -1.88 17.00
N HIS A 117 0.72 -1.55 17.52
CA HIS A 117 0.87 -1.00 18.87
C HIS A 117 1.38 0.44 18.78
N PRO A 118 0.72 1.40 19.43
CA PRO A 118 -0.59 1.31 20.10
C PRO A 118 -1.75 1.02 19.13
N TRP A 119 -2.84 0.44 19.63
CA TRP A 119 -3.97 -0.07 18.81
C TRP A 119 -4.61 0.96 17.86
N TRP A 120 -4.48 2.26 18.16
CA TRP A 120 -5.00 3.31 17.28
C TRP A 120 -4.21 3.42 15.98
N LEU A 121 -2.95 2.98 15.94
CA LEU A 121 -2.14 2.95 14.71
C LEU A 121 -2.71 1.94 13.71
N PHE A 122 -3.17 0.79 14.21
CA PHE A 122 -3.89 -0.19 13.40
C PHE A 122 -5.15 0.43 12.77
N LEU A 123 -5.97 1.14 13.57
CA LEU A 123 -7.18 1.79 13.06
C LEU A 123 -6.86 2.86 12.03
N TRP A 124 -5.83 3.67 12.26
CA TRP A 124 -5.38 4.69 11.32
C TRP A 124 -5.03 4.08 9.96
N LYS A 125 -4.13 3.09 9.94
CA LYS A 125 -3.74 2.41 8.70
C LYS A 125 -4.95 1.83 7.97
N ASN A 126 -5.86 1.17 8.70
CA ASN A 126 -7.08 0.60 8.11
C ASN A 126 -8.00 1.68 7.51
N PHE A 127 -8.19 2.81 8.20
CA PHE A 127 -9.01 3.90 7.68
C PHE A 127 -8.42 4.49 6.39
N CYS A 128 -7.09 4.67 6.35
CA CYS A 128 -6.39 5.09 5.15
C CYS A 128 -6.56 4.08 4.00
N VAL A 129 -6.37 2.79 4.25
CA VAL A 129 -6.57 1.74 3.24
C VAL A 129 -8.01 1.72 2.71
N MET A 130 -9.01 1.83 3.59
CA MET A 130 -10.42 1.90 3.20
C MET A 130 -10.70 3.14 2.32
N SER A 131 -10.11 4.29 2.65
CA SER A 131 -10.20 5.51 1.83
C SER A 131 -9.58 5.31 0.45
N MET A 132 -8.39 4.71 0.36
CA MET A 132 -7.73 4.39 -0.92
C MET A 132 -8.60 3.46 -1.79
N ILE A 133 -9.17 2.40 -1.20
CA ILE A 133 -10.07 1.48 -1.89
C ILE A 133 -11.33 2.22 -2.37
N GLY A 134 -11.94 3.05 -1.52
CA GLY A 134 -13.11 3.85 -1.87
C GLY A 134 -12.83 4.78 -3.06
N LEU A 135 -11.71 5.51 -3.03
CA LEU A 135 -11.27 6.38 -4.11
C LEU A 135 -11.00 5.61 -5.41
N LEU A 136 -10.34 4.45 -5.32
CA LEU A 136 -10.10 3.59 -6.47
C LEU A 136 -11.41 3.11 -7.09
N VAL A 137 -12.36 2.65 -6.29
CA VAL A 137 -13.68 2.22 -6.76
C VAL A 137 -14.43 3.38 -7.43
N VAL A 138 -14.42 4.57 -6.84
CA VAL A 138 -15.03 5.77 -7.44
C VAL A 138 -14.35 6.11 -8.78
N HIS A 139 -13.02 6.06 -8.84
CA HIS A 139 -12.27 6.30 -10.08
C HIS A 139 -12.67 5.31 -11.17
N LEU A 140 -12.67 4.02 -10.88
CA LEU A 140 -13.03 2.96 -11.83
C LEU A 140 -14.49 3.11 -12.30
N ARG A 141 -15.41 3.44 -11.40
CA ARG A 141 -16.82 3.70 -11.76
C ARG A 141 -16.99 4.92 -12.67
N SER A 142 -16.17 5.95 -12.47
CA SER A 142 -16.20 7.16 -13.31
C SER A 142 -15.68 6.91 -14.73
N ARG A 143 -14.70 6.00 -14.88
CA ARG A 143 -14.12 5.59 -16.18
C ARG A 143 -15.04 4.64 -16.97
N ALA A 144 -15.99 3.99 -16.32
CA ALA A 144 -16.92 3.04 -16.93
C ALA A 144 -18.24 3.67 -17.41
N LYS A 145 -18.43 4.97 -17.18
CA LYS A 145 -19.53 5.75 -17.75
C LYS A 145 -19.06 6.39 -19.05
#